data_AF-A0A251TZF9-F1
#
_entry.id   AF-A0A251TZF9-F1
#
_cell.length_a   1.000
_cell.length_b   1.000
_cell.length_c   1.000
_cell.angle_alpha   90.00
_cell.angle_beta   90.00
_cell.angle_gamma   90.00
#
_symmetry.space_group_name_H-M   'P 1'
#
loop_
_entity.id
_entity.type
_entity.pdbx_description
1 polymer ?
#
loop_
_entity_poly.entity_id
_entity_poly.type
_entity_poly.pdbx_seq_one_letter_code
_entity_poly.pdbx_strand_id
1 'polypeptide(L)' 'MLTIDIKPGWKNGTNITFPEKGNEVPGVIPSDLIFIIDEKLHTVFKRVGNDLVVTQKISLVEALTGYTVHCQHWMDET' A
#
# COMPACT_ATOMS: atom_id res chain seq x y z
N MET A 1 -12.05 9.90 18.73
CA MET A 1 -11.92 9.11 17.48
C MET A 1 -10.79 9.72 16.68
N LEU A 2 -9.80 8.92 16.31
CA LEU A 2 -8.69 9.35 15.46
C LEU A 2 -9.00 8.90 14.04
N THR A 3 -8.98 9.83 13.08
CA THR A 3 -9.28 9.54 11.67
C THR A 3 -8.00 9.72 10.86
N ILE A 4 -7.67 8.75 10.01
CA ILE A 4 -6.54 8.80 9.10
C ILE A 4 -7.08 8.70 7.68
N ASP A 5 -7.00 9.79 6.95
CA ASP A 5 -7.34 9.80 5.53
C ASP A 5 -6.12 9.39 4.72
N ILE A 6 -6.16 8.17 4.18
CA ILE A 6 -5.07 7.63 3.34
C ILE A 6 -5.06 8.40 2.02
N LYS A 7 -3.97 9.13 1.74
CA LYS A 7 -3.80 9.84 0.48
C LYS A 7 -3.26 8.92 -0.62
N PRO A 8 -3.72 9.06 -1.87
CA PRO A 8 -3.17 8.32 -3.00
C PRO A 8 -1.65 8.50 -3.13
N GLY A 9 -0.94 7.40 -3.40
CA GLY A 9 0.50 7.42 -3.66
C GLY A 9 1.40 7.32 -2.43
N TRP A 10 0.86 7.37 -1.20
CA TRP A 10 1.61 7.09 0.01
C TRP A 10 2.32 5.74 -0.05
N LYS A 11 3.60 5.70 0.37
CA LYS A 11 4.48 4.54 0.24
C LYS A 11 4.57 3.79 1.56
N ASN A 12 4.98 2.52 1.49
CA ASN A 12 5.37 1.79 2.69
C ASN A 12 6.38 2.60 3.52
N GLY A 13 6.19 2.64 4.83
CA GLY A 13 7.05 3.39 5.76
C GLY A 13 6.71 4.87 5.90
N THR A 14 5.62 5.36 5.30
CA THR A 14 5.17 6.75 5.53
C THR A 14 4.70 6.91 6.97
N ASN A 15 5.27 7.86 7.70
CA ASN A 15 4.93 8.14 9.10
C ASN A 15 3.87 9.23 9.22
N ILE A 16 2.86 8.99 10.05
CA ILE A 16 1.79 9.94 10.38
C ILE A 16 1.81 10.14 11.90
N THR A 17 2.23 11.33 12.33
CA THR A 17 2.39 11.65 13.75
C THR A 17 1.20 12.44 14.27
N PHE A 18 0.63 11.99 15.38
CA PHE A 18 -0.35 12.71 16.19
C PHE A 18 0.31 13.10 17.51
N PRO A 19 0.66 14.38 17.70
CA PRO A 19 1.39 14.82 18.87
C PRO A 19 0.53 14.69 20.13
N GLU A 20 1.15 14.26 21.24
CA GLU A 20 0.52 14.19 22.56
C GLU A 20 -0.80 13.36 22.59
N LYS A 21 -0.93 12.37 21.70
CA LYS A 21 -2.08 11.45 21.63
C LYS A 21 -1.78 10.03 22.15
N GLY A 22 -0.62 9.84 22.75
CA GLY A 22 -0.21 8.60 23.41
C GLY A 22 -0.80 8.44 24.81
N ASN A 23 -0.15 7.62 25.63
CA ASN A 23 -0.61 7.33 26.98
C ASN A 23 -0.55 8.58 27.87
N GLU A 24 -1.64 8.86 28.57
CA GLU A 24 -1.76 9.99 29.50
C GLU A 24 -1.48 9.55 30.94
N VAL A 25 -0.62 10.30 31.64
CA VAL A 25 -0.31 10.12 33.06
C VAL A 25 -0.41 11.49 33.75
N PRO A 26 -1.04 11.60 34.94
CA PRO A 26 -1.19 12.88 35.62
C PRO A 26 0.15 13.60 35.83
N GLY A 27 0.22 14.86 35.39
CA GLY A 27 1.41 15.71 35.54
C GLY A 27 2.51 15.49 34.50
N VAL A 28 2.28 14.66 33.48
CA VAL A 28 3.24 14.38 32.40
C VAL A 28 2.60 14.69 31.05
N ILE A 29 3.36 15.31 30.14
CA ILE A 29 2.91 15.54 28.76
C ILE A 29 2.77 14.17 28.06
N PRO A 30 1.61 13.85 27.44
CA PRO A 30 1.42 12.59 26.76
C PRO A 30 2.43 12.38 25.62
N SER A 31 2.78 11.12 25.34
CA SER A 31 3.66 10.79 24.22
C SER A 31 3.00 11.01 22.86
N ASP A 32 3.78 11.02 21.80
CA ASP A 32 3.27 11.06 20.43
C ASP A 32 2.79 9.69 19.96
N LEU A 33 1.74 9.69 19.13
CA LEU A 33 1.24 8.49 18.49
C LEU A 33 1.62 8.50 17.01
N ILE A 34 2.43 7.54 16.59
CA ILE A 34 2.97 7.45 15.23
C ILE A 34 2.34 6.24 14.54
N PHE A 35 1.64 6.48 13.43
CA PHE A 35 1.23 5.41 12.52
C PHE A 35 2.25 5.28 11.39
N ILE A 36 2.53 4.05 11.01
CA ILE A 36 3.38 3.73 9.87
C ILE A 36 2.48 3.03 8.86
N ILE A 37 2.47 3.54 7.64
CA ILE A 37 1.75 2.88 6.54
C ILE A 37 2.51 1.64 6.14
N ASP A 38 1.83 0.50 6.19
CA ASP A 38 2.35 -0.76 5.67
C ASP A 38 1.65 -1.12 4.35
N GLU A 39 2.43 -1.59 3.38
CA GLU A 39 1.90 -2.05 2.09
C GLU A 39 1.51 -3.51 2.20
N LYS A 40 0.21 -3.79 2.15
CA LYS A 40 -0.30 -5.16 2.12
C LYS A 40 0.05 -5.83 0.79
N LEU A 41 0.52 -7.07 0.86
CA LEU A 41 0.73 -7.91 -0.33
C LEU A 41 -0.58 -8.08 -1.10
N HIS A 42 -0.54 -7.79 -2.39
CA HIS A 42 -1.65 -8.00 -3.32
C HIS A 42 -1.38 -9.29 -4.11
N THR A 43 -2.45 -10.03 -4.42
CA THR A 43 -2.40 -11.35 -5.09
C THR A 43 -1.84 -11.26 -6.51
N VAL A 44 -2.27 -10.23 -7.26
CA VAL A 44 -1.88 -9.98 -8.65
C VAL A 44 -0.70 -9.01 -8.80
N PHE A 45 -0.73 -7.88 -8.10
CA PHE A 45 0.23 -6.80 -8.32
C PHE A 45 1.30 -6.72 -7.23
N LYS A 46 2.52 -6.40 -7.65
CA LYS A 46 3.58 -5.97 -6.74
C LYS A 46 3.91 -4.51 -7.03
N ARG A 47 3.85 -3.65 -6.01
CA ARG A 47 4.27 -2.26 -6.14
C ARG A 47 5.80 -2.17 -6.16
N VAL A 48 6.33 -1.43 -7.13
CA VAL A 48 7.75 -1.06 -7.20
C VAL A 48 7.82 0.45 -7.40
N GLY A 49 8.08 1.19 -6.33
CA GLY A 49 8.05 2.64 -6.36
C GLY A 49 6.65 3.19 -6.66
N ASN A 50 6.46 3.77 -7.84
CA ASN A 50 5.17 4.30 -8.29
C ASN A 50 4.47 3.38 -9.32
N ASP A 51 5.10 2.25 -9.67
CA ASP A 51 4.61 1.34 -10.69
C ASP A 51 3.98 0.09 -10.07
N LEU A 52 3.02 -0.49 -10.79
CA LEU A 52 2.45 -1.80 -10.49
C LEU A 52 3.04 -2.82 -11.46
N VAL A 53 3.73 -3.83 -10.91
CA VAL A 53 4.37 -4.90 -11.68
C VAL A 53 3.58 -6.18 -11.52
N VAL A 54 3.29 -6.86 -12.63
CA VAL A 54 2.67 -8.18 -12.68
C VAL A 54 3.56 -9.14 -13.47
N THR A 55 3.66 -10.38 -13.03
CA THR A 55 4.42 -11.43 -13.74
C THR A 55 3.45 -12.45 -14.30
N GLN A 56 3.25 -12.42 -15.63
CA GLN A 56 2.41 -13.39 -16.32
C GLN A 56 3.25 -14.48 -16.96
N LYS A 57 2.88 -15.73 -16.69
CA LYS A 57 3.47 -16.89 -17.34
C LYS A 57 2.77 -17.13 -18.66
N ILE A 58 3.53 -17.12 -19.75
CA ILE A 58 3.07 -17.45 -21.09
C ILE A 58 3.88 -18.64 -21.62
N SER A 59 3.27 -19.42 -22.50
CA SER A 59 3.95 -20.50 -23.22
C SER A 59 4.86 -19.93 -24.31
N LEU A 60 5.83 -20.74 -24.77
CA LEU A 60 6.71 -20.35 -25.88
C LEU A 60 5.91 -20.08 -27.16
N VAL A 61 4.85 -20.85 -27.43
CA VAL A 61 4.01 -20.67 -28.61
C VAL A 61 3.34 -19.30 -28.56
N GLU A 62 2.70 -18.95 -27.44
CA GLU A 62 2.08 -17.62 -27.23
C GLU A 62 3.10 -16.48 -27.39
N ALA A 63 4.32 -16.66 -26.87
CA ALA A 63 5.38 -15.66 -27.01
C ALA A 63 5.79 -15.44 -28.48
N LEU A 64 5.72 -16.47 -29.32
CA LEU A 64 6.12 -16.42 -30.74
C LEU A 64 4.98 -16.07 -31.69
N THR A 65 3.73 -16.43 -31.36
CA THR A 65 2.55 -16.20 -32.22
C THR A 65 1.71 -15.01 -31.79
N GLY A 66 2.06 -14.37 -30.67
CA GLY A 66 1.32 -13.26 -30.09
C GLY A 66 0.43 -13.70 -28.92
N TYR A 67 0.35 -12.83 -27.92
CA TYR A 67 -0.43 -13.02 -26.70
C TYR A 67 -1.02 -11.69 -26.24
N THR A 68 -2.27 -11.71 -25.75
CA THR A 68 -2.93 -10.55 -25.17
C THR A 68 -3.15 -10.80 -23.68
N VAL A 69 -2.56 -9.94 -22.84
CA VAL A 69 -2.78 -10.00 -21.39
C VAL A 69 -4.03 -9.18 -21.07
N HIS A 70 -5.03 -9.80 -20.45
CA HIS A 70 -6.13 -9.09 -19.81
C HIS A 70 -5.77 -8.86 -18.34
N CYS A 71 -5.38 -7.63 -18.01
CA CYS A 71 -5.17 -7.22 -16.62
C CYS A 71 -6.44 -6.58 -16.08
N GLN A 72 -7.02 -7.13 -15.01
CA GLN A 72 -8.05 -6.44 -14.24
C GLN A 72 -7.41 -5.27 -13.49
N HIS A 73 -8.09 -4.12 -13.46
CA HIS A 73 -7.54 -2.96 -12.77
C HIS A 73 -7.58 -3.20 -11.25
N TRP A 74 -6.55 -2.72 -10.54
CA TRP A 74 -6.39 -2.96 -9.11
C TRP A 74 -7.49 -2.36 -8.24
N MET A 75 -8.29 -1.42 -8.77
CA MET A 75 -9.42 -0.83 -8.05
C MET A 75 -10.74 -1.60 -8.22
N ASP A 76 -10.77 -2.70 -8.97
CA ASP A 76 -12.02 -3.43 -9.26
C ASP A 76 -12.38 -4.50 -8.20
N GLU A 77 -11.61 -4.61 -7.11
CA GLU A 77 -11.83 -5.59 -6.01
C GLU A 77 -12.51 -5.01 -4.74
N THR A 78 -13.25 -3.88 -4.84
CA THR A 78 -14.10 -3.36 -3.73
C THR A 78 -15.57 -3.66 -3.89
#